data_AF-A0AAE3CZD8-F1
#
_entry.id   AF-A0AAE3CZD8-F1
#
_cell.length_a   1.000
_cell.length_b   1.000
_cell.length_c   1.000
_cell.angle_alpha   90.00
_cell.angle_beta   90.00
_cell.angle_gamma   90.00
#
_symmetry.space_group_name_H-M   'P 1'
#
loop_
_entity.id
_entity.type
_entity.pdbx_description
1 polymer ?
#
loop_
_entity_poly.entity_id
_entity_poly.type
_entity_poly.pdbx_seq_one_letter_code
_entity_poly.pdbx_strand_id
1 'polypeptide(L)'
;MDNSRDPQIQALFASAEHPLDDQAFGDKVMASTLGSSRRSGLVKAAIGVALVFCLLLTAPLLLEPALALGKLLLIPLFTPDNAVAAFLISPVNTLALPVGMLLLLLWFALRKLSA
;
A
#
# COMPACT_ATOMS: atom_id res chain seq x y z
N MET A 1 51.83 1.05 -48.15
CA MET A 1 50.80 0.97 -47.08
C MET A 1 51.20 -0.19 -46.20
N ASP A 2 51.80 0.13 -45.06
CA ASP A 2 52.31 -0.84 -44.10
C ASP A 2 51.13 -1.37 -43.27
N ASN A 3 50.89 -2.68 -43.34
CA ASN A 3 49.80 -3.39 -42.67
C ASN A 3 50.19 -3.82 -41.25
N SER A 4 51.03 -3.03 -40.57
CA SER A 4 51.46 -3.28 -39.20
C SER A 4 50.31 -2.99 -38.23
N ARG A 5 49.45 -4.00 -38.02
CA ARG A 5 48.40 -3.98 -37.00
C ARG A 5 49.05 -3.87 -35.62
N ASP A 6 48.57 -2.92 -34.83
CA ASP A 6 49.04 -2.63 -33.49
C ASP A 6 49.03 -3.90 -32.60
N PRO A 7 50.18 -4.31 -32.02
CA PRO A 7 50.28 -5.52 -31.20
C PRO A 7 49.46 -5.41 -29.90
N GLN A 8 49.18 -4.21 -29.40
CA GLN A 8 48.33 -4.04 -28.22
C GLN A 8 46.87 -4.40 -28.54
N ILE A 9 46.41 -4.06 -29.74
CA ILE A 9 45.06 -4.42 -30.19
C ILE A 9 44.96 -5.93 -30.41
N GLN A 10 46.00 -6.57 -30.96
CA GLN A 10 46.03 -8.04 -31.06
C GLN A 10 46.02 -8.74 -29.70
N ALA A 11 46.73 -8.21 -28.70
CA ALA A 11 46.71 -8.76 -27.34
C ALA A 11 45.32 -8.64 -26.69
N LEU A 12 44.59 -7.55 -26.95
CA LEU A 12 43.22 -7.35 -26.46
C LEU A 12 42.24 -8.33 -27.12
N PHE A 13 42.35 -8.58 -28.42
CA PHE A 13 41.50 -9.55 -29.12
C PHE A 13 41.85 -11.00 -28.76
N ALA A 14 43.13 -11.33 -28.56
CA ALA A 14 43.57 -12.65 -28.08
C ALA A 14 43.06 -12.94 -26.65
N SER A 15 42.89 -11.90 -25.83
CA SER A 15 42.31 -12.03 -24.48
C SER A 15 40.78 -12.11 -24.47
N ALA A 16 40.15 -11.66 -25.56
CA ALA A 16 38.69 -11.64 -25.75
C ALA A 16 38.16 -12.86 -26.52
N GLU A 17 39.04 -13.75 -26.97
CA GLU A 17 38.72 -14.97 -27.73
C GLU A 17 38.09 -16.08 -26.88
N HIS A 18 37.79 -15.82 -25.61
CA HIS A 18 36.92 -16.69 -24.83
C HIS A 18 35.49 -16.54 -25.33
N PRO A 19 34.90 -17.57 -25.97
CA PRO A 19 33.48 -17.54 -26.29
C PRO A 19 32.74 -17.35 -24.96
N LEU A 20 32.07 -16.21 -24.83
CA LEU A 20 31.13 -15.99 -23.75
C LEU A 20 30.07 -17.07 -23.91
N ASP A 21 30.12 -18.06 -23.04
CA ASP A 21 29.10 -19.08 -22.96
C ASP A 21 27.79 -18.36 -22.60
N ASP A 22 26.94 -18.18 -23.61
CA ASP A 22 25.67 -17.46 -23.51
C ASP A 22 24.78 -18.05 -22.40
N GLN A 23 24.93 -19.35 -22.11
CA GLN A 23 24.26 -20.00 -20.99
C GLN A 23 24.84 -19.56 -19.64
N ALA A 24 26.16 -19.55 -19.49
CA ALA A 24 26.81 -19.07 -18.25
C ALA A 24 26.57 -17.57 -17.99
N PHE A 25 26.48 -16.75 -19.04
CA PHE A 25 26.09 -15.34 -18.92
C PHE A 25 24.63 -15.20 -18.51
N GLY A 26 23.73 -15.95 -19.16
CA GLY A 26 22.29 -15.99 -18.84
C GLY A 26 22.03 -16.42 -17.39
N ASP A 27 22.71 -17.47 -16.93
CA ASP A 27 22.60 -17.98 -15.56
C ASP A 27 23.11 -16.97 -14.53
N LYS A 28 24.19 -16.25 -14.84
CA LYS A 28 24.75 -15.23 -13.94
C LYS A 28 23.87 -13.98 -13.87
N VAL A 29 23.22 -13.60 -14.97
CA VAL A 29 22.26 -12.49 -15.02
C VAL A 29 20.93 -12.87 -14.34
N MET A 30 20.43 -14.09 -14.55
CA MET A 30 19.26 -14.62 -13.84
C MET A 30 19.50 -14.74 -12.33
N ALA A 31 20.67 -15.23 -11.90
CA ALA A 31 21.05 -15.36 -10.50
C ALA A 31 21.13 -13.99 -9.79
N SER A 32 21.62 -12.95 -10.47
CA SER A 32 21.64 -11.58 -9.92
C SER A 32 20.24 -10.97 -9.79
N THR A 33 19.34 -11.33 -10.71
CA THR A 33 17.96 -10.81 -10.73
C THR A 33 17.05 -11.51 -9.70
N LEU A 34 17.23 -12.82 -9.50
CA LEU A 34 16.46 -13.61 -8.52
C LEU A 34 16.76 -13.22 -7.06
N GLY A 35 18.00 -12.81 -6.75
CA GLY A 35 18.39 -12.36 -5.40
C GLY A 35 17.72 -11.05 -4.96
N SER A 36 17.46 -10.13 -5.90
CA SER A 36 16.83 -8.83 -5.63
C SER A 36 15.34 -8.96 -5.30
N SER A 37 14.62 -9.83 -6.02
CA SER A 37 13.18 -10.04 -5.84
C SER A 37 12.83 -10.64 -4.48
N ARG A 38 13.63 -11.61 -3.98
CA ARG A 38 13.45 -12.19 -2.63
C ARG A 38 13.63 -11.16 -1.52
N ARG A 39 14.59 -10.24 -1.63
CA ARG A 39 14.79 -9.18 -0.64
C ARG A 39 13.62 -8.20 -0.62
N SER A 40 13.07 -7.84 -1.79
CA SER A 40 11.86 -7.00 -1.87
C SER A 40 10.64 -7.67 -1.24
N GLY A 41 10.44 -8.97 -1.48
CA GLY A 41 9.36 -9.75 -0.86
C GLY A 41 9.47 -9.80 0.67
N LEU A 42 10.67 -10.04 1.19
CA LEU A 42 10.92 -10.07 2.64
C LEU A 42 10.72 -8.70 3.30
N VAL A 43 11.13 -7.61 2.67
CA VAL A 43 10.89 -6.25 3.18
C VAL A 43 9.40 -5.92 3.20
N LYS A 44 8.66 -6.26 2.15
CA LYS A 44 7.20 -6.08 2.12
C LYS A 44 6.48 -6.91 3.17
N ALA A 45 6.91 -8.16 3.36
CA ALA A 45 6.38 -9.03 4.41
C ALA A 45 6.69 -8.46 5.81
N ALA A 46 7.91 -7.98 6.05
CA ALA A 46 8.30 -7.35 7.31
C ALA A 46 7.50 -6.07 7.59
N ILE A 47 7.28 -5.22 6.58
CA ILE A 47 6.42 -4.04 6.69
C ILE A 47 4.98 -4.44 7.00
N GLY A 48 4.45 -5.46 6.32
CA GLY A 48 3.10 -5.97 6.57
C GLY A 48 2.94 -6.48 8.01
N VAL A 49 3.90 -7.27 8.49
CA VAL A 49 3.92 -7.77 9.87
C VAL A 49 4.03 -6.62 10.87
N ALA A 50 4.90 -5.64 10.62
CA ALA A 50 5.06 -4.46 11.47
C ALA A 50 3.77 -3.62 11.52
N LEU A 51 3.08 -3.44 10.40
CA LEU A 51 1.80 -2.75 10.34
C LEU A 51 0.73 -3.49 11.15
N VAL A 52 0.60 -4.80 10.97
CA VAL A 52 -0.36 -5.62 11.74
C VAL A 52 -0.05 -5.56 13.23
N PHE A 53 1.22 -5.65 13.62
CA PHE A 53 1.63 -5.54 15.02
C PHE A 53 1.33 -4.16 15.61
N CYS A 54 1.60 -3.09 14.87
CA CYS A 54 1.28 -1.73 15.26
C CYS A 54 -0.25 -1.53 15.40
N LEU A 55 -1.02 -2.10 14.48
CA LEU A 55 -2.49 -2.10 14.53
C LEU A 55 -3.02 -2.85 15.75
N LEU A 56 -2.44 -4.02 16.09
CA LEU A 56 -2.83 -4.79 17.28
C LEU A 56 -2.54 -4.05 18.59
N LEU A 57 -1.41 -3.34 18.67
CA LEU A 57 -1.05 -2.56 19.86
C LEU A 57 -1.93 -1.32 20.05
N THR A 58 -2.35 -0.69 18.94
CA THR A 58 -3.16 0.53 18.97
C THR A 58 -4.67 0.25 18.94
N ALA A 59 -5.10 -0.91 18.45
CA ALA A 59 -6.49 -1.35 18.42
C ALA A 59 -7.24 -1.18 19.74
N PRO A 60 -6.74 -1.62 20.92
CA PRO A 60 -7.45 -1.44 22.17
C PRO A 60 -7.62 0.04 22.55
N LEU A 61 -6.65 0.90 22.22
CA LEU A 61 -6.71 2.34 22.48
C LEU A 61 -7.72 3.05 21.56
N LEU A 62 -7.92 2.54 20.35
CA LEU A 62 -8.90 3.05 19.38
C LEU A 62 -10.29 2.44 19.56
N LEU A 63 -10.43 1.34 20.30
CA LEU A 63 -11.69 0.64 20.47
C LEU A 63 -12.72 1.43 21.29
N GLU A 64 -12.30 1.99 22.43
CA GLU A 64 -13.18 2.80 23.28
C GLU A 64 -13.73 4.04 22.58
N PRO A 65 -12.91 4.89 21.92
CA PRO A 65 -13.45 6.04 21.20
C PRO A 65 -14.31 5.61 20.00
N ALA A 66 -13.99 4.50 19.33
CA ALA A 66 -14.82 3.97 18.24
C ALA A 66 -16.20 3.48 18.76
N LEU A 67 -16.23 2.82 19.91
CA LEU A 67 -17.49 2.41 20.55
C LEU A 67 -18.29 3.61 21.06
N ALA A 68 -17.62 4.63 21.62
CA ALA A 68 -18.27 5.87 22.05
C ALA A 68 -18.89 6.63 20.85
N LEU A 69 -18.15 6.73 19.74
CA LEU A 69 -18.65 7.30 18.49
C LEU A 69 -19.82 6.48 17.92
N GLY A 70 -19.72 5.16 17.91
CA GLY A 70 -20.81 4.28 17.47
C GLY A 70 -22.08 4.48 18.28
N LYS A 71 -21.96 4.61 19.61
CA LYS A 71 -23.10 4.92 20.48
C LYS A 71 -23.68 6.31 20.21
N LEU A 72 -22.83 7.32 20.00
CA LEU A 72 -23.27 8.68 19.67
C LEU A 72 -24.05 8.73 18.36
N LEU A 73 -23.61 8.01 17.33
CA LEU A 73 -24.24 7.97 16.02
C LEU A 73 -25.62 7.28 16.05
N LEU A 74 -25.81 6.33 16.97
CA LEU A 74 -27.08 5.60 17.18
C LEU A 74 -28.08 6.35 18.05
N ILE A 75 -27.74 7.54 18.57
CA ILE A 75 -28.67 8.37 19.34
C ILE A 75 -29.82 8.79 18.43
N PRO A 76 -31.08 8.47 18.79
CA PRO A 76 -32.23 8.89 18.01
C PRO A 76 -32.45 10.40 18.14
N LEU A 77 -32.71 11.09 17.03
CA LEU A 77 -33.01 12.53 17.04
C LEU A 77 -34.41 12.81 17.59
N PHE A 78 -35.33 11.87 17.39
CA PHE A 78 -36.72 11.97 17.81
C PHE A 78 -37.18 10.63 18.41
N THR A 79 -37.97 10.66 19.48
CA THR A 79 -38.57 9.45 20.06
C THR A 79 -40.07 9.44 19.73
N PRO A 80 -40.49 8.79 18.63
CA PRO A 80 -41.90 8.75 18.27
C PRO A 80 -42.68 7.83 19.22
N ASP A 81 -43.88 8.26 19.62
CA ASP A 81 -44.76 7.52 20.54
C ASP A 81 -45.34 6.23 19.92
N ASN A 82 -45.34 6.13 18.58
CA ASN A 82 -45.88 4.99 17.85
C ASN A 82 -44.76 4.12 17.27
N ALA A 83 -44.77 2.82 17.59
CA ALA A 83 -43.78 1.85 17.14
C ALA A 83 -43.66 1.73 15.61
N VAL A 84 -44.76 1.93 14.87
CA VAL A 84 -44.75 1.90 13.40
C VAL A 84 -44.02 3.13 12.83
N ALA A 85 -44.24 4.30 13.44
CA ALA A 85 -43.54 5.52 13.08
C ALA A 85 -42.04 5.44 13.46
N ALA A 86 -41.70 4.82 14.59
CA ALA A 86 -40.31 4.55 14.98
C ALA A 86 -39.55 3.73 13.93
N PHE A 87 -40.20 2.69 13.40
CA PHE A 87 -39.59 1.81 12.40
C PHE A 87 -39.39 2.51 11.05
N LEU A 88 -40.38 3.28 10.59
CA LEU A 88 -40.29 4.00 9.31
C LEU A 88 -39.20 5.08 9.31
N ILE A 89 -39.00 5.75 10.45
CA ILE A 89 -38.06 6.88 10.54
C ILE A 89 -36.67 6.39 11.02
N SER A 90 -36.56 5.21 11.62
CA SER A 90 -35.30 4.58 12.10
C SER A 90 -34.04 4.84 11.24
N PRO A 91 -34.04 4.60 9.91
CA PRO A 91 -32.82 4.78 9.12
C PRO A 91 -32.38 6.24 8.99
N VAL A 92 -33.30 7.19 9.15
CA VAL A 92 -33.06 8.65 9.03
C VAL A 92 -33.00 9.31 10.41
N ASN A 93 -33.54 8.67 11.42
CA ASN A 93 -33.65 9.15 12.80
C ASN A 93 -32.38 8.88 13.62
N THR A 94 -31.21 9.04 13.02
CA THR A 94 -29.93 8.82 13.71
C THR A 94 -28.97 9.96 13.39
N LEU A 95 -28.13 10.33 14.36
CA LEU A 95 -27.10 11.36 14.17
C LEU A 95 -26.04 10.95 13.13
N ALA A 96 -26.05 9.69 12.70
CA ALA A 96 -25.20 9.17 11.65
C ALA A 96 -25.29 9.97 10.33
N LEU A 97 -26.50 10.39 9.93
CA LEU A 97 -26.74 11.07 8.66
C LEU A 97 -26.11 12.48 8.60
N PRO A 98 -26.37 13.40 9.55
CA PRO A 98 -25.74 14.72 9.54
C PRO A 98 -24.22 14.65 9.72
N VAL A 99 -23.73 13.72 10.56
CA VAL A 99 -22.28 13.53 10.76
C VAL A 99 -21.61 13.01 9.47
N GLY A 100 -22.23 12.03 8.80
CA GLY A 100 -21.75 11.52 7.52
C GLY A 100 -21.70 12.59 6.43
N MET A 101 -22.73 13.45 6.36
CA MET A 101 -22.78 14.55 5.40
C MET A 101 -21.69 15.60 5.67
N LEU A 102 -21.43 15.93 6.93
CA LEU A 102 -20.36 16.84 7.32
C LEU A 102 -18.98 16.27 6.96
N LEU A 103 -18.74 14.98 7.21
CA LEU A 103 -17.49 14.30 6.83
C LEU A 103 -17.27 14.29 5.32
N LEU A 104 -18.31 14.04 4.53
CA LEU A 104 -18.23 14.08 3.06
C LEU A 104 -17.93 15.49 2.55
N LEU A 105 -18.54 16.52 3.13
CA LEU A 105 -18.26 17.92 2.80
C LEU A 105 -16.82 18.31 3.15
N LEU A 106 -16.33 17.88 4.32
CA LEU A 106 -14.97 18.14 4.76
C LEU A 106 -13.96 17.41 3.88
N TRP A 107 -14.22 16.15 3.54
CA TRP A 107 -13.42 15.38 2.58
C TRP A 107 -13.39 16.04 1.20
N PHE A 108 -14.55 16.51 0.71
CA PHE A 108 -14.64 17.21 -0.57
C PHE A 108 -13.84 18.52 -0.55
N ALA A 109 -13.92 19.29 0.54
CA ALA A 109 -13.14 20.51 0.72
C ALA A 109 -11.63 20.24 0.76
N LEU A 110 -11.19 19.22 1.51
CA LEU A 110 -9.79 18.79 1.56
C LEU A 110 -9.27 18.33 0.21
N ARG A 111 -10.10 17.59 -0.55
CA ARG A 111 -9.74 17.14 -1.90
C ARG A 111 -9.60 18.32 -2.87
N LYS A 112 -10.45 19.34 -2.73
CA LYS A 112 -10.36 20.57 -3.54
C LYS A 112 -9.15 21.44 -3.17
N LEU A 113 -8.68 21.37 -1.92
CA LEU A 113 -7.47 22.07 -1.45
C LEU A 113 -6.16 21.37 -1.84
N SER A 114 -6.21 20.07 -2.13
CA SER A 114 -5.05 19.26 -2.53
C SER A 114 -4.93 19.06 -4.05
N ALA A 115 -5.87 19.62 -4.83
CA ALA A 115 -5.86 19.70 -6.29
C ALA A 115 -5.49 21.12 -6.74
#